data_AF-A0A3Q8VKP7-F1
#
_entry.id   AF-A0A3Q8VKP7-F1
#
_cell.length_a   1.000
_cell.length_b   1.000
_cell.length_c   1.000
_cell.angle_alpha   90.00
_cell.angle_beta   90.00
_cell.angle_gamma   90.00
#
_symmetry.space_group_name_H-M   'P 1'
#
loop_
_entity.id
_entity.type
_entity.pdbx_description
1 polymer ?
#
loop_
_entity_poly.entity_id
_entity_poly.type
_entity_poly.pdbx_seq_one_letter_code
_entity_poly.pdbx_strand_id
1 'polypeptide(L)'
;LLQYQVEELNEFNLGDGEFRDIEQEHKKLANGSELIDSCQASLALLSEHEDHNVESLLNKVIQLADNLQTMDEKLAPVASMLNEGLIQIQESRSEIEDYLSRLELDPEHFAHLEARLSQVMQLARKHHVAPEDLYSHHMALKNELAMLSDDETRLDEIRQELATSQQAYLTHAQKLSQSRQRYAKELDKLVTRSIHELNMPKGKFTIAVNFN
;
A
#
# COMPACT_ATOMS: atom_id res chain seq x y z
N LEU A 1 -5.70 -10.14 11.50
CA LEU A 1 -6.15 -9.17 10.48
C LEU A 1 -5.05 -8.13 10.21
N LEU A 2 -4.58 -7.42 11.25
CA LEU A 2 -3.52 -6.41 11.14
C LEU A 2 -2.21 -6.95 10.52
N GLN A 3 -1.74 -8.12 10.97
CA GLN A 3 -0.52 -8.75 10.45
C GLN A 3 -0.60 -9.01 8.93
N TYR A 4 -1.74 -9.51 8.45
CA TYR A 4 -1.98 -9.74 7.02
C TYR A 4 -1.98 -8.43 6.21
N GLN A 5 -2.55 -7.35 6.76
CA GLN A 5 -2.51 -6.02 6.11
C GLN A 5 -1.09 -5.48 5.99
N VAL A 6 -0.27 -5.67 7.04
CA VAL A 6 1.14 -5.26 7.04
C VAL A 6 1.96 -6.12 6.08
N GLU A 7 1.75 -7.43 6.03
CA GLU A 7 2.43 -8.34 5.08
C GLU A 7 2.13 -7.96 3.62
N GLU A 8 0.86 -7.71 3.28
CA GLU A 8 0.48 -7.28 1.93
C GLU A 8 1.13 -5.95 1.52
N LEU A 9 1.15 -4.96 2.41
CA LEU A 9 1.79 -3.66 2.14
C LEU A 9 3.32 -3.75 2.15
N ASN A 10 3.89 -4.72 2.87
CA ASN A 10 5.32 -5.04 2.82
C ASN A 10 5.73 -5.66 1.48
N GLU A 11 4.92 -6.56 0.93
CA GLU A 11 5.18 -7.17 -0.37
C GLU A 11 5.19 -6.13 -1.48
N PHE A 12 4.25 -5.17 -1.44
CA PHE A 12 4.21 -4.09 -2.41
C PHE A 12 5.34 -3.07 -2.23
N ASN A 13 5.79 -2.86 -0.99
CA ASN A 13 6.96 -2.04 -0.64
C ASN A 13 6.96 -0.63 -1.27
N LEU A 14 5.85 0.10 -1.12
CA LEU A 14 5.76 1.50 -1.54
C LEU A 14 6.72 2.37 -0.70
N GLY A 15 7.51 3.19 -1.37
CA GLY A 15 8.38 4.20 -0.76
C GLY A 15 7.66 5.51 -0.42
N ASP A 16 8.30 6.32 0.43
CA ASP A 16 7.82 7.67 0.75
C ASP A 16 7.91 8.57 -0.48
N GLY A 17 6.82 9.26 -0.80
CA GLY A 17 6.71 10.10 -2.00
C GLY A 17 6.65 9.36 -3.34
N GLU A 18 6.85 8.05 -3.37
CA GLU A 18 6.97 7.27 -4.60
C GLU A 18 5.69 7.34 -5.47
N PHE A 19 4.51 7.33 -4.85
CA PHE A 19 3.24 7.47 -5.59
C PHE A 19 3.21 8.76 -6.42
N ARG A 20 3.71 9.87 -5.86
CA ARG A 20 3.72 11.17 -6.53
C ARG A 20 4.70 11.18 -7.71
N ASP A 21 5.85 10.53 -7.56
CA ASP A 21 6.83 10.38 -8.63
C ASP A 21 6.26 9.54 -9.77
N ILE A 22 5.65 8.39 -9.44
CA ILE A 22 4.95 7.52 -10.40
C ILE A 22 3.84 8.30 -11.11
N GLU A 23 2.99 9.04 -10.39
CA GLU A 23 1.90 9.80 -11.00
C GLU A 23 2.42 10.88 -11.96
N GLN A 24 3.46 11.61 -11.57
CA GLN A 24 4.06 12.65 -12.39
C GLN A 24 4.70 12.06 -13.66
N GLU A 25 5.38 10.93 -13.54
CA GLU A 25 6.00 10.24 -14.66
C GLU A 25 4.95 9.61 -15.59
N HIS A 26 3.92 8.95 -15.03
CA HIS A 26 2.77 8.44 -15.78
C HIS A 26 2.15 9.54 -16.64
N LYS A 27 1.91 10.72 -16.07
CA LYS A 27 1.31 11.84 -16.80
C LYS A 27 2.18 12.31 -17.96
N LYS A 28 3.51 12.30 -17.81
CA LYS A 28 4.43 12.65 -18.91
C LYS A 28 4.39 11.61 -20.02
N LEU A 29 4.46 10.33 -19.66
CA LEU A 29 4.46 9.23 -20.64
C LEU A 29 3.10 9.07 -21.33
N ALA A 30 1.99 9.23 -20.61
CA ALA A 30 0.64 9.17 -21.16
C ALA A 30 0.41 10.26 -22.22
N ASN A 31 0.86 11.49 -21.96
CA ASN A 31 0.83 12.55 -22.97
C ASN A 31 1.67 12.20 -24.20
N GLY A 32 2.81 11.54 -23.99
CA GLY A 32 3.66 11.04 -25.09
C GLY A 32 2.97 9.95 -25.90
N SER A 33 2.29 9.01 -25.24
CA SER A 33 1.51 7.95 -25.89
C SER A 33 0.34 8.50 -26.71
N GLU A 34 -0.43 9.44 -26.14
CA GLU A 34 -1.53 10.10 -26.86
C GLU A 34 -1.03 10.84 -28.11
N LEU A 35 0.17 11.41 -28.01
CA LEU A 35 0.83 12.09 -29.13
C LEU A 35 1.27 11.08 -30.21
N ILE A 36 1.85 9.93 -29.83
CA ILE A 36 2.13 8.84 -30.77
C ILE A 36 0.85 8.39 -31.47
N ASP A 37 -0.18 8.06 -30.72
CA ASP A 37 -1.44 7.53 -31.26
C ASP A 37 -2.07 8.52 -32.24
N SER A 38 -2.03 9.81 -31.91
CA SER A 38 -2.51 10.89 -32.78
C SER A 38 -1.68 11.04 -34.06
N CYS A 39 -0.35 10.94 -33.95
CA CYS A 39 0.55 10.96 -35.10
C CYS A 39 0.34 9.74 -36.01
N GLN A 40 0.24 8.53 -35.45
CA GLN A 40 -0.05 7.30 -36.20
C GLN A 40 -1.41 7.36 -36.88
N ALA A 41 -2.45 7.81 -36.18
CA ALA A 41 -3.78 8.00 -36.77
C ALA A 41 -3.76 9.04 -37.91
N SER A 42 -2.95 10.11 -37.77
CA SER A 42 -2.75 11.09 -38.83
C SER A 42 -2.08 10.48 -40.06
N LEU A 43 -1.01 9.68 -39.88
CA LEU A 43 -0.34 8.98 -40.97
C LEU A 43 -1.29 7.99 -41.68
N ALA A 44 -2.10 7.25 -40.92
CA ALA A 44 -3.08 6.33 -41.49
C ALA A 44 -4.09 7.03 -42.41
N LEU A 45 -4.56 8.23 -42.00
CA LEU A 45 -5.45 9.08 -42.80
C LEU A 45 -4.76 9.69 -44.03
N LEU A 46 -3.46 10.00 -43.93
CA LEU A 46 -2.69 10.61 -45.01
C LEU A 46 -2.36 9.62 -46.13
N SER A 47 -1.91 8.39 -45.79
CA SER A 47 -1.33 7.48 -46.79
C SER A 47 -1.71 5.99 -46.69
N GLU A 48 -2.14 5.45 -45.55
CA GLU A 48 -2.24 3.98 -45.41
C GLU A 48 -3.54 3.36 -45.96
N HIS A 49 -4.65 4.11 -46.00
CA HIS A 49 -5.91 3.60 -46.54
C HIS A 49 -5.99 3.72 -48.07
N GLU A 50 -5.61 2.67 -48.80
CA GLU A 50 -5.45 2.64 -50.28
C GLU A 50 -6.53 3.40 -51.07
N ASP A 51 -7.81 3.30 -50.70
CA ASP A 51 -8.91 3.93 -51.45
C ASP A 51 -9.47 5.24 -50.87
N HIS A 52 -9.17 5.58 -49.60
CA HIS A 52 -9.81 6.68 -48.87
C HIS A 52 -8.83 7.56 -48.06
N ASN A 53 -7.53 7.46 -48.32
CA ASN A 53 -6.56 8.38 -47.74
C ASN A 53 -6.54 9.72 -48.51
N VAL A 54 -6.00 10.75 -47.86
CA VAL A 54 -5.96 12.11 -48.40
C VAL A 54 -5.14 12.18 -49.70
N GLU A 55 -3.98 11.51 -49.76
CA GLU A 55 -3.12 11.53 -50.95
C GLU A 55 -3.80 10.89 -52.18
N SER A 56 -4.44 9.73 -52.02
CA SER A 56 -5.17 9.01 -53.06
C SER A 56 -6.37 9.82 -53.56
N LEU A 57 -7.12 10.45 -52.65
CA LEU A 57 -8.24 11.31 -53.02
C LEU A 57 -7.76 12.56 -53.77
N LEU A 58 -6.68 13.19 -53.32
CA LEU A 58 -6.13 14.37 -53.98
C LEU A 58 -5.56 14.03 -55.37
N ASN A 59 -4.87 12.89 -55.50
CA ASN A 59 -4.41 12.39 -56.80
C ASN A 59 -5.57 12.15 -57.78
N LYS A 60 -6.69 11.56 -57.31
CA LYS A 60 -7.91 11.40 -58.12
C LYS A 60 -8.46 12.76 -58.59
N VAL A 61 -8.46 13.76 -57.72
CA VAL A 61 -8.91 15.13 -58.07
C VAL A 61 -7.94 15.80 -59.05
N ILE A 62 -6.63 15.62 -58.90
CA ILE A 62 -5.61 16.14 -59.84
C ILE A 62 -5.84 15.56 -61.23
N GLN A 63 -6.05 14.24 -61.37
CA GLN A 63 -6.34 13.62 -62.66
C GLN A 63 -7.61 14.17 -63.34
N LEU A 64 -8.64 14.47 -62.55
CA LEU A 64 -9.86 15.12 -63.06
C LEU A 64 -9.60 16.58 -63.47
N ALA A 65 -8.80 17.32 -62.70
CA ALA A 65 -8.42 18.69 -63.01
C ALA A 65 -7.57 18.78 -64.28
N ASP A 66 -6.65 17.84 -64.50
CA ASP A 66 -5.84 17.75 -65.72
C ASP A 66 -6.74 17.51 -66.95
N ASN A 67 -7.72 16.61 -66.84
CA ASN A 67 -8.71 16.39 -67.90
C ASN A 67 -9.52 17.67 -68.18
N LEU A 68 -9.96 18.39 -67.14
CA LEU A 68 -10.70 19.63 -67.29
C LEU A 68 -9.87 20.75 -67.94
N GLN A 69 -8.57 20.83 -67.62
CA GLN A 69 -7.66 21.78 -68.25
C GLN A 69 -7.55 21.55 -69.77
N THR A 70 -7.66 20.29 -70.24
CA THR A 70 -7.71 20.02 -71.69
C THR A 70 -8.98 20.55 -72.37
N MET A 71 -10.05 20.80 -71.61
CA MET A 71 -11.32 21.35 -72.09
C MET A 71 -11.37 22.88 -71.98
N ASP A 72 -10.83 23.47 -70.90
CA ASP A 72 -10.71 24.92 -70.69
C ASP A 72 -9.38 25.26 -70.00
N GLU A 73 -8.48 25.93 -70.73
CA GLU A 73 -7.16 26.33 -70.23
C GLU A 73 -7.23 27.22 -68.98
N LYS A 74 -8.36 27.90 -68.72
CA LYS A 74 -8.55 28.70 -67.50
C LYS A 74 -8.50 27.88 -66.22
N LEU A 75 -8.63 26.55 -66.32
CA LEU A 75 -8.55 25.63 -65.18
C LEU A 75 -7.12 25.16 -64.89
N ALA A 76 -6.13 25.49 -65.73
CA ALA A 76 -4.72 25.15 -65.48
C ALA A 76 -4.18 25.60 -64.10
N PRO A 77 -4.51 26.82 -63.59
CA PRO A 77 -4.06 27.23 -62.26
C PRO A 77 -4.61 26.34 -61.13
N VAL A 78 -5.82 25.78 -61.30
CA VAL A 78 -6.44 24.89 -60.31
C VAL A 78 -5.67 23.58 -60.21
N ALA A 79 -5.30 22.98 -61.35
CA ALA A 79 -4.47 21.77 -61.38
C ALA A 79 -3.08 22.03 -60.75
N SER A 80 -2.48 23.19 -61.01
CA SER A 80 -1.20 23.58 -60.38
C SER A 80 -1.32 23.68 -58.86
N MET A 81 -2.35 24.37 -58.35
CA MET A 81 -2.58 24.52 -56.91
C MET A 81 -2.82 23.18 -56.21
N LEU A 82 -3.52 22.25 -56.86
CA LEU A 82 -3.75 20.91 -56.31
C LEU A 82 -2.46 20.08 -56.25
N ASN A 83 -1.61 20.17 -57.27
CA ASN A 83 -0.29 19.53 -57.27
C ASN A 83 0.63 20.09 -56.18
N GLU A 84 0.67 21.42 -56.01
CA GLU A 84 1.40 22.05 -54.90
C GLU A 84 0.87 21.59 -53.54
N GLY A 85 -0.46 21.50 -53.39
CA GLY A 85 -1.08 20.95 -52.19
C GLY A 85 -0.68 19.50 -51.91
N LEU A 86 -0.57 18.66 -52.94
CA LEU A 86 -0.12 17.27 -52.79
C LEU A 86 1.31 17.19 -52.28
N ILE A 87 2.22 18.02 -52.81
CA ILE A 87 3.61 18.09 -52.34
C ILE A 87 3.66 18.47 -50.86
N GLN A 88 2.91 19.50 -50.45
CA GLN A 88 2.86 19.96 -49.06
C GLN A 88 2.32 18.89 -48.09
N ILE A 89 1.34 18.09 -48.54
CA ILE A 89 0.80 16.98 -47.76
C ILE A 89 1.85 15.87 -47.59
N GLN A 90 2.57 15.52 -48.65
CA GLN A 90 3.63 14.52 -48.61
C GLN A 90 4.81 14.94 -47.72
N GLU A 91 5.20 16.22 -47.77
CA GLU A 91 6.18 16.81 -46.85
C GLU A 91 5.71 16.73 -45.40
N SER A 92 4.46 17.10 -45.13
CA SER A 92 3.87 17.02 -43.79
C SER A 92 3.85 15.59 -43.25
N ARG A 93 3.53 14.60 -44.11
CA ARG A 93 3.60 13.17 -43.75
C ARG A 93 5.03 12.78 -43.36
N SER A 94 6.01 13.13 -44.17
CA SER A 94 7.42 12.81 -43.92
C SER A 94 7.92 13.43 -42.61
N GLU A 95 7.51 14.66 -42.29
CA GLU A 95 7.85 15.31 -41.01
C GLU A 95 7.21 14.60 -39.81
N ILE A 96 5.97 14.08 -39.94
CA ILE A 96 5.32 13.30 -38.88
C ILE A 96 6.02 11.94 -38.68
N GLU A 97 6.42 11.26 -39.77
CA GLU A 97 7.21 10.02 -39.71
C GLU A 97 8.56 10.25 -39.03
N ASP A 98 9.28 11.29 -39.42
CA ASP A 98 10.55 11.68 -38.83
C ASP A 98 10.40 12.02 -37.34
N TYR A 99 9.35 12.75 -36.98
CA TYR A 99 9.04 13.08 -35.59
C TYR A 99 8.78 11.81 -34.75
N LEU A 100 7.96 10.88 -35.25
CA LEU A 100 7.70 9.60 -34.58
C LEU A 100 8.98 8.78 -34.41
N SER A 101 9.85 8.76 -35.41
CA SER A 101 11.12 8.01 -35.36
C SER A 101 12.08 8.51 -34.27
N ARG A 102 11.97 9.79 -33.89
CA ARG A 102 12.77 10.43 -32.84
C ARG A 102 12.14 10.32 -31.46
N LEU A 103 10.87 9.91 -31.39
CA LEU A 103 10.14 9.79 -30.15
C LEU A 103 10.50 8.44 -29.49
N GLU A 104 11.55 8.43 -28.69
CA GLU A 104 11.90 7.29 -27.85
C GLU A 104 10.94 7.20 -26.66
N LEU A 105 9.85 6.44 -26.82
CA LEU A 105 9.06 5.94 -25.70
C LEU A 105 9.48 4.51 -25.42
N ASP A 106 9.76 4.21 -24.15
CA ASP A 106 9.98 2.86 -23.65
C ASP A 106 8.62 2.25 -23.25
N PRO A 107 8.03 1.38 -24.09
CA PRO A 107 6.70 0.82 -23.82
C PRO A 107 6.72 -0.15 -22.64
N GLU A 108 7.85 -0.82 -22.38
CA GLU A 108 8.01 -1.73 -21.26
C GLU A 108 8.01 -0.94 -19.94
N HIS A 109 8.72 0.19 -19.91
CA HIS A 109 8.73 1.08 -18.76
C HIS A 109 7.35 1.68 -18.47
N PHE A 110 6.63 2.14 -19.51
CA PHE A 110 5.27 2.66 -19.34
C PHE A 110 4.31 1.60 -18.79
N ALA A 111 4.35 0.37 -19.33
CA ALA A 111 3.51 -0.74 -18.85
C ALA A 111 3.84 -1.13 -17.39
N HIS A 112 5.12 -1.13 -17.02
CA HIS A 112 5.52 -1.36 -15.63
C HIS A 112 4.97 -0.27 -14.70
N LEU A 113 5.00 0.98 -15.15
CA LEU A 113 4.53 2.13 -14.39
C LEU A 113 2.99 2.11 -14.21
N GLU A 114 2.24 1.74 -15.26
CA GLU A 114 0.79 1.49 -15.18
C GLU A 114 0.45 0.35 -14.20
N ALA A 115 1.18 -0.76 -14.27
CA ALA A 115 0.97 -1.89 -13.37
C ALA A 115 1.18 -1.48 -11.91
N ARG A 116 2.24 -0.71 -11.64
CA ARG A 116 2.56 -0.20 -10.30
C ARG A 116 1.50 0.79 -9.81
N LEU A 117 1.07 1.74 -10.64
CA LEU A 117 -0.01 2.68 -10.32
C LEU A 117 -1.34 1.96 -10.02
N SER A 118 -1.69 0.96 -10.82
CA SER A 118 -2.89 0.15 -10.63
C SER A 118 -2.85 -0.61 -9.29
N GLN A 119 -1.70 -1.17 -8.94
CA GLN A 119 -1.50 -1.83 -7.64
C GLN A 119 -1.65 -0.84 -6.47
N VAL A 120 -1.06 0.36 -6.53
CA VAL A 120 -1.28 1.40 -5.49
C VAL A 120 -2.77 1.67 -5.33
N MET A 121 -3.49 1.88 -6.44
CA MET A 121 -4.92 2.19 -6.42
C MET A 121 -5.77 1.05 -5.84
N GLN A 122 -5.41 -0.20 -6.14
CA GLN A 122 -6.09 -1.38 -5.57
C GLN A 122 -5.86 -1.47 -4.05
N LEU A 123 -4.62 -1.30 -3.59
CA LEU A 123 -4.28 -1.34 -2.18
C LEU A 123 -4.92 -0.18 -1.41
N ALA A 124 -4.86 1.04 -1.95
CA ALA A 124 -5.51 2.21 -1.37
C ALA A 124 -7.01 1.99 -1.16
N ARG A 125 -7.71 1.41 -2.15
CA ARG A 125 -9.12 1.04 -2.03
C ARG A 125 -9.36 -0.05 -0.97
N LYS A 126 -8.51 -1.08 -0.92
CA LYS A 126 -8.63 -2.17 0.06
C LYS A 126 -8.45 -1.67 1.50
N HIS A 127 -7.52 -0.75 1.71
CA HIS A 127 -7.23 -0.14 3.01
C HIS A 127 -8.05 1.12 3.30
N HIS A 128 -8.94 1.53 2.38
CA HIS A 128 -9.84 2.69 2.52
C HIS A 128 -9.10 4.01 2.81
N VAL A 129 -7.94 4.19 2.17
CA VAL A 129 -7.11 5.40 2.29
C VAL A 129 -6.90 6.02 0.91
N ALA A 130 -6.54 7.31 0.88
CA ALA A 130 -6.07 7.91 -0.36
C ALA A 130 -4.76 7.25 -0.80
N PRO A 131 -4.50 7.12 -2.12
CA PRO A 131 -3.23 6.59 -2.64
C PRO A 131 -2.00 7.33 -2.09
N GLU A 132 -2.11 8.65 -1.94
CA GLU A 132 -1.07 9.53 -1.38
C GLU A 132 -0.74 9.19 0.08
N ASP A 133 -1.73 8.72 0.84
CA ASP A 133 -1.60 8.38 2.25
C ASP A 133 -1.26 6.91 2.48
N LEU A 134 -1.13 6.09 1.43
CA LEU A 134 -0.93 4.66 1.58
C LEU A 134 0.39 4.32 2.31
N TYR A 135 1.44 5.10 2.04
CA TYR A 135 2.73 4.94 2.73
C TYR A 135 2.63 5.26 4.22
N SER A 136 2.01 6.40 4.57
CA SER A 136 1.86 6.82 5.96
C SER A 136 0.96 5.84 6.73
N HIS A 137 -0.09 5.33 6.08
CA HIS A 137 -0.95 4.28 6.61
C HIS A 137 -0.17 2.98 6.86
N HIS A 138 0.67 2.55 5.92
CA HIS A 138 1.52 1.37 6.09
C HIS A 138 2.45 1.52 7.30
N MET A 139 3.09 2.69 7.49
CA MET A 139 3.93 2.95 8.65
C MET A 139 3.14 2.94 9.97
N ALA A 140 1.92 3.49 9.97
CA ALA A 140 1.06 3.45 11.15
C ALA A 140 0.69 2.01 11.54
N LEU A 141 0.28 1.17 10.57
CA LEU A 141 -0.04 -0.24 10.83
C LEU A 141 1.16 -1.04 11.32
N LYS A 142 2.36 -0.77 10.79
CA LYS A 142 3.61 -1.37 11.26
C LYS A 142 3.90 -1.04 12.72
N ASN A 143 3.75 0.23 13.09
CA ASN A 143 3.96 0.68 14.46
C ASN A 143 2.93 0.07 15.41
N GLU A 144 1.66 0.03 15.02
CA GLU A 144 0.59 -0.60 15.80
C GLU A 144 0.86 -2.10 16.03
N LEU A 145 1.28 -2.83 14.99
CA LEU A 145 1.65 -4.24 15.10
C LEU A 145 2.84 -4.46 16.04
N ALA A 146 3.84 -3.59 15.98
CA ALA A 146 5.00 -3.65 16.86
C ALA A 146 4.60 -3.40 18.33
N MET A 147 3.73 -2.43 18.60
CA MET A 147 3.24 -2.16 19.95
C MET A 147 2.45 -3.33 20.53
N LEU A 148 1.56 -3.94 19.74
CA LEU A 148 0.81 -5.13 20.17
C LEU A 148 1.73 -6.31 20.50
N SER A 149 2.79 -6.49 19.72
CA SER A 149 3.77 -7.56 19.95
C SER A 149 4.56 -7.32 21.25
N ASP A 150 4.93 -6.07 21.54
CA ASP A 150 5.62 -5.69 22.79
C ASP A 150 4.72 -5.87 24.02
N ASP A 151 3.43 -5.52 23.90
CA ASP A 151 2.44 -5.68 24.96
C ASP A 151 2.23 -7.16 25.34
N GLU A 152 2.22 -8.08 24.36
CA GLU A 152 2.13 -9.52 24.63
C GLU A 152 3.34 -10.03 25.42
N THR A 153 4.56 -9.65 25.03
CA THR A 153 5.77 -10.01 25.77
C THR A 153 5.75 -9.47 27.20
N ARG A 154 5.32 -8.22 27.38
CA ARG A 154 5.23 -7.59 28.70
C ARG A 154 4.17 -8.25 29.59
N LEU A 155 3.07 -8.71 29.00
CA LEU A 155 2.02 -9.41 29.74
C LEU A 155 2.52 -10.75 30.29
N ASP A 156 3.32 -11.48 29.52
CA ASP A 156 3.93 -12.73 29.98
C ASP A 156 5.00 -12.52 31.06
N GLU A 157 5.80 -11.45 30.97
CA GLU A 157 6.71 -11.04 32.05
C GLU A 157 5.94 -10.76 33.36
N ILE A 158 4.87 -9.97 33.30
CA ILE A 158 4.03 -9.66 34.47
C ILE A 158 3.41 -10.93 35.07
N ARG A 159 2.96 -11.89 34.24
CA ARG A 159 2.45 -13.19 34.72
C ARG A 159 3.53 -13.97 35.48
N GLN A 160 4.76 -13.95 34.99
CA GLN A 160 5.88 -14.63 35.64
C GLN A 160 6.27 -13.96 36.97
N GLU A 161 6.29 -12.62 37.01
CA GLU A 161 6.51 -11.84 38.24
C GLU A 161 5.41 -12.08 39.27
N LEU A 162 4.16 -12.14 38.83
CA LEU A 162 3.00 -12.44 39.69
C LEU A 162 3.13 -13.84 40.30
N ALA A 163 3.42 -14.85 39.49
CA ALA A 163 3.60 -16.23 39.97
C ALA A 163 4.75 -16.33 40.99
N THR A 164 5.87 -15.66 40.71
CA THR A 164 7.04 -15.62 41.61
C THR A 164 6.69 -14.94 42.94
N SER A 165 6.02 -13.79 42.87
CA SER A 165 5.59 -13.02 44.05
C SER A 165 4.56 -13.78 44.88
N GLN A 166 3.61 -14.47 44.23
CA GLN A 166 2.63 -15.33 44.89
C GLN A 166 3.31 -16.49 45.63
N GLN A 167 4.30 -17.14 45.00
CA GLN A 167 5.04 -18.23 45.62
C GLN A 167 5.86 -17.75 46.82
N ALA A 168 6.49 -16.57 46.72
CA ALA A 168 7.20 -15.95 47.83
C ALA A 168 6.24 -15.61 48.98
N TYR A 169 5.09 -14.99 48.68
CA TYR A 169 4.03 -14.70 49.64
C TYR A 169 3.59 -15.96 50.39
N LEU A 170 3.24 -17.03 49.67
CA LEU A 170 2.81 -18.30 50.26
C LEU A 170 3.89 -18.90 51.17
N THR A 171 5.14 -18.85 50.74
CA THR A 171 6.28 -19.35 51.53
C THR A 171 6.42 -18.58 52.85
N HIS A 172 6.36 -17.25 52.80
CA HIS A 172 6.44 -16.41 54.01
C HIS A 172 5.21 -16.57 54.90
N ALA A 173 4.02 -16.64 54.33
CA ALA A 173 2.76 -16.83 55.05
C ALA A 173 2.74 -18.18 55.77
N GLN A 174 3.22 -19.25 55.13
CA GLN A 174 3.35 -20.58 55.76
C GLN A 174 4.34 -20.56 56.93
N LYS A 175 5.52 -19.94 56.76
CA LYS A 175 6.50 -19.79 57.85
C LYS A 175 5.91 -19.04 59.04
N LEU A 176 5.18 -17.95 58.78
CA LEU A 176 4.52 -17.16 59.83
C LEU A 176 3.42 -17.97 60.52
N SER A 177 2.61 -18.71 59.76
CA SER A 177 1.54 -19.56 60.30
C SER A 177 2.08 -20.67 61.19
N GLN A 178 3.14 -21.35 60.77
CA GLN A 178 3.83 -22.37 61.57
C GLN A 178 4.40 -21.78 62.87
N SER A 179 5.00 -20.59 62.79
CA SER A 179 5.49 -19.87 63.97
C SER A 179 4.34 -19.54 64.94
N ARG A 180 3.23 -18.99 64.44
CA ARG A 180 2.03 -18.68 65.24
C ARG A 180 1.44 -19.93 65.89
N GLN A 181 1.33 -21.05 65.17
CA GLN A 181 0.85 -22.32 65.72
C GLN A 181 1.75 -22.84 66.84
N ARG A 182 3.08 -22.71 66.69
CA ARG A 182 4.03 -23.10 67.73
C ARG A 182 3.84 -22.28 69.00
N TYR A 183 3.79 -20.96 68.89
CA TYR A 183 3.62 -20.08 70.05
C TYR A 183 2.22 -20.14 70.67
N ALA A 184 1.18 -20.41 69.87
CA ALA A 184 -0.17 -20.68 70.36
C ALA A 184 -0.18 -21.90 71.30
N LYS A 185 0.45 -23.01 70.91
CA LYS A 185 0.56 -24.22 71.76
C LYS A 185 1.36 -23.98 73.04
N GLU A 186 2.37 -23.11 72.99
CA GLU A 186 3.15 -22.74 74.17
C GLU A 186 2.31 -21.91 75.14
N LEU A 187 1.62 -20.89 74.63
CA LEU A 187 0.73 -20.04 75.40
C LEU A 187 -0.45 -20.83 76.00
N ASP A 188 -1.02 -21.77 75.25
CA ASP A 188 -2.09 -22.66 75.71
C ASP A 188 -1.72 -23.40 77.00
N LYS A 189 -0.49 -23.92 77.06
CA LYS A 189 0.03 -24.64 78.22
C LYS A 189 0.24 -23.71 79.40
N LEU A 190 0.81 -22.53 79.16
CA LEU A 190 1.08 -21.53 80.21
C LEU A 190 -0.23 -21.04 80.84
N VAL A 191 -1.21 -20.66 80.02
CA VAL A 191 -2.52 -20.20 80.49
C VAL A 191 -3.28 -21.32 81.18
N THR A 192 -3.26 -22.54 80.62
CA THR A 192 -3.89 -23.70 81.25
C THR A 192 -3.29 -23.95 82.64
N ARG A 193 -1.96 -23.88 82.80
CA ARG A 193 -1.30 -24.01 84.11
C ARG A 193 -1.78 -22.95 85.11
N SER A 194 -1.83 -21.68 84.71
CA SER A 194 -2.33 -20.60 85.56
C SER A 194 -3.80 -20.81 85.97
N ILE A 195 -4.64 -21.34 85.08
CA ILE A 195 -6.04 -21.69 85.39
C ILE A 195 -6.11 -22.82 86.45
N HIS A 196 -5.23 -23.81 86.39
CA HIS A 196 -5.18 -24.88 87.40
C HIS A 196 -4.78 -24.35 88.78
N GLU A 197 -3.85 -23.39 88.84
CA GLU A 197 -3.41 -22.72 90.08
C GLU A 197 -4.54 -21.87 90.70
N LEU A 198 -5.58 -21.50 89.93
CA LEU A 198 -6.77 -20.75 90.37
C LEU A 198 -7.96 -21.65 90.78
N ASN A 199 -7.71 -22.85 91.32
CA ASN A 199 -8.73 -23.81 91.76
C ASN A 199 -9.65 -24.37 90.65
N MET A 200 -9.22 -24.36 89.38
CA MET A 200 -9.94 -25.01 88.27
C MET A 200 -9.14 -26.18 87.67
N PRO A 201 -8.98 -27.32 88.39
CA PRO A 201 -8.03 -28.38 88.03
C PRO A 201 -8.42 -29.22 86.80
N LYS A 202 -9.58 -28.96 86.18
CA LYS A 202 -10.03 -29.63 84.94
C LYS A 202 -10.17 -28.66 83.76
N GLY A 203 -9.89 -27.36 83.96
CA GLY A 203 -10.01 -26.35 82.92
C GLY A 203 -8.92 -26.51 81.86
N LYS A 204 -9.26 -26.43 80.58
CA LYS A 204 -8.30 -26.46 79.47
C LYS A 204 -8.52 -25.24 78.58
N PHE A 205 -7.45 -24.49 78.34
CA PHE A 205 -7.45 -23.38 77.39
C PHE A 205 -6.77 -23.82 76.09
N THR A 206 -7.28 -23.38 74.94
CA THR A 206 -6.74 -23.75 73.62
C THR A 206 -6.92 -22.62 72.61
N ILE A 207 -5.89 -22.32 71.85
CA ILE A 207 -5.85 -21.33 70.78
C ILE A 207 -5.77 -22.07 69.43
N ALA A 208 -6.74 -21.80 68.57
CA ALA A 208 -6.74 -22.31 67.20
C ALA A 208 -6.15 -21.27 66.24
N VAL A 209 -5.14 -21.67 65.45
CA VAL A 209 -4.58 -20.85 64.37
C VAL A 209 -4.84 -21.57 63.04
N ASN A 210 -5.71 -20.97 62.24
CA ASN A 210 -6.10 -21.50 60.93
C ASN A 210 -5.31 -20.78 59.82
N PHE A 211 -4.84 -21.55 58.84
CA PHE A 211 -4.28 -21.05 57.60
C PHE A 211 -5.34 -21.24 56.51
N ASN A 212 -5.89 -20.15 56.01
CA ASN A 212 -6.75 -20.16 54.82
C ASN A 212 -5.90 -19.83 53.60
#